data_AF-A0A0N4VW57-F1
#
_entry.id   AF-A0A0N4VW57-F1
#
_cell.length_a   1.000
_cell.length_b   1.000
_cell.length_c   1.000
_cell.angle_alpha   90.00
_cell.angle_beta   90.00
_cell.angle_gamma   90.00
#
_symmetry.space_group_name_H-M   'P 1'
#
loop_
_entity.id
_entity.type
_entity.pdbx_description
1 polymer ?
#
loop_
_entity_poly.entity_id
_entity_poly.type
_entity_poly.pdbx_seq_one_letter_code
_entity_poly.pdbx_strand_id
1 'polypeptide(L)'
;MHLTNYSINKLAEQNGVADSPVPKWRLTQLWEYFENEGIDSSAVREQIEDVIVKAFIACEKAIREHMVRHIQHGFVCHELFGVDILLDEDLRPWLLEVNISPSLHSGTALDVSVKAPLAKDVLNMAGINVPPCMENLATADYSTKPRNWPKEEEHTQKESAWTAAFLDEGRLNRRILKRFTREDLRILVEFEG
;
A
#
# COMPACT_ATOMS: atom_id res chain seq x y z
N MET A 1 23.11 -10.94 20.67
CA MET A 1 21.78 -10.33 20.48
C MET A 1 21.21 -10.87 19.17
N HIS A 2 20.07 -11.57 19.17
CA HIS A 2 19.56 -12.29 17.99
C HIS A 2 18.14 -11.89 17.56
N LEU A 3 17.46 -11.03 18.34
CA LEU A 3 16.09 -10.59 18.08
C LEU A 3 16.06 -9.06 18.04
N THR A 4 15.52 -8.51 16.96
CA THR A 4 15.43 -7.05 16.74
C THR A 4 14.07 -6.49 17.17
N ASN A 5 13.13 -7.35 17.61
CA ASN A 5 11.79 -6.92 18.03
C ASN A 5 11.88 -5.86 19.14
N TYR A 6 11.30 -4.69 18.86
CA TYR A 6 11.37 -3.52 19.75
C TYR A 6 10.80 -3.80 21.15
N SER A 7 9.74 -4.59 21.27
CA SER A 7 9.12 -4.90 22.57
C SER A 7 10.03 -5.78 23.45
N ILE A 8 10.74 -6.73 22.83
CA ILE A 8 11.72 -7.59 23.50
C ILE A 8 12.93 -6.77 23.92
N ASN A 9 13.44 -5.91 23.05
CA ASN A 9 14.59 -5.05 23.35
C ASN A 9 14.27 -4.02 24.44
N LYS A 10 13.09 -3.41 24.40
CA LYS A 10 12.62 -2.50 25.46
C LYS A 10 12.46 -3.20 26.80
N LEU A 11 11.97 -4.44 26.81
CA LEU A 11 11.86 -5.25 28.02
C LEU A 11 13.23 -5.67 28.55
N ALA A 12 14.18 -5.99 27.66
CA ALA A 12 15.56 -6.31 28.03
C ALA A 12 16.29 -5.09 28.63
N GLU A 13 16.05 -3.88 28.09
CA GLU A 13 16.51 -2.62 28.67
C GLU A 13 15.91 -2.38 30.06
N GLN A 14 14.59 -2.55 30.23
CA GLN A 14 13.91 -2.39 31.52
C GLN A 14 14.43 -3.36 32.59
N ASN A 15 14.84 -4.56 32.18
CA ASN A 15 15.40 -5.58 33.05
C ASN A 15 16.93 -5.47 33.24
N GLY A 16 17.58 -4.43 32.70
CA GLY A 16 19.01 -4.17 32.87
C GLY A 16 19.93 -5.16 32.13
N VAL A 17 19.42 -5.83 31.09
CA VAL A 17 20.15 -6.82 30.29
C VAL A 17 20.92 -6.17 29.12
N ALA A 18 20.57 -4.93 28.75
CA ALA A 18 21.20 -4.17 27.67
C ALA A 18 21.74 -2.82 28.19
N ASP A 19 23.01 -2.52 27.89
CA ASP A 19 23.71 -1.32 28.35
C ASP A 19 23.32 -0.02 27.62
N SER A 20 22.65 -0.12 26.46
CA SER A 20 22.29 1.03 25.64
C SER A 20 20.98 0.78 24.90
N PRO A 21 20.13 1.81 24.73
CA PRO A 21 18.87 1.65 24.02
C PRO A 21 19.07 1.20 22.58
N VAL A 22 18.28 0.24 22.11
CA VAL A 22 18.33 -0.19 20.71
C VAL A 22 17.89 0.98 19.83
N PRO A 23 18.77 1.50 18.95
CA PRO A 23 18.47 2.68 18.17
C PRO A 23 17.32 2.38 17.21
N LYS A 24 16.36 3.31 17.14
CA LYS A 24 15.25 3.29 16.20
C LYS A 24 15.42 4.46 15.23
N TRP A 25 15.43 4.18 13.93
CA TRP A 25 15.59 5.18 12.88
C TRP A 25 14.36 5.23 11.98
N ARG A 26 14.11 6.39 11.38
CA ARG A 26 13.25 6.47 10.19
C ARG A 26 13.97 5.82 9.02
N LEU A 27 13.22 5.28 8.05
CA LEU A 27 13.80 4.83 6.79
C LEU A 27 14.57 5.93 6.08
N THR A 28 14.13 7.19 6.15
CA THR A 28 14.87 8.33 5.57
C THR A 28 16.28 8.45 6.15
N GLN A 29 16.43 8.26 7.46
CA GLN A 29 17.73 8.31 8.13
C GLN A 29 18.61 7.12 7.73
N LEU A 30 18.01 5.94 7.53
CA LEU A 30 18.72 4.77 7.02
C LEU A 30 19.26 5.01 5.60
N TRP A 31 18.46 5.63 4.72
CA TRP A 31 18.89 5.93 3.36
C TRP A 31 20.00 6.97 3.31
N GLU A 32 19.88 8.04 4.11
CA GLU A 32 20.95 9.03 4.29
C GLU A 32 22.23 8.36 4.81
N TYR A 33 22.13 7.41 5.74
CA TYR A 33 23.27 6.65 6.22
C TYR A 33 23.93 5.81 5.12
N PHE A 34 23.15 5.06 4.33
CA PHE A 34 23.69 4.28 3.21
C PHE A 34 24.39 5.15 2.18
N GLU A 35 23.80 6.28 1.80
CA GLU A 35 24.40 7.22 0.85
C GLU A 35 25.73 7.78 1.36
N ASN A 36 25.81 8.11 2.65
CA ASN A 36 27.05 8.59 3.28
C ASN A 36 28.16 7.53 3.31
N GLU A 37 27.80 6.25 3.38
CA GLU A 37 28.73 5.11 3.32
C GLU A 37 29.07 4.69 1.87
N GLY A 38 28.53 5.39 0.85
CA GLY A 38 28.76 5.09 -0.55
C GLY A 38 27.97 3.88 -1.07
N ILE A 39 26.92 3.48 -0.35
CA ILE A 39 26.00 2.41 -0.72
C ILE A 39 24.87 3.00 -1.60
N ASP A 40 24.53 2.32 -2.70
CA ASP A 40 23.38 2.69 -3.53
C ASP A 40 22.06 2.38 -2.81
N SER A 41 21.54 3.38 -2.10
CA SER A 41 20.26 3.29 -1.38
C SER A 41 19.09 2.98 -2.31
N SER A 42 19.13 3.43 -3.57
CA SER A 42 18.06 3.20 -4.55
C SER A 42 17.98 1.74 -4.95
N ALA A 43 19.14 1.10 -5.22
CA ALA A 43 19.20 -0.31 -5.58
C ALA A 43 18.69 -1.22 -4.44
N VAL A 44 19.02 -0.90 -3.19
CA VAL A 44 18.53 -1.66 -2.02
C VAL A 44 17.02 -1.50 -1.87
N ARG A 45 16.49 -0.28 -2.04
CA ARG A 45 15.05 -0.01 -1.96
C ARG A 45 14.27 -0.75 -3.04
N GLU A 46 14.76 -0.78 -4.27
CA GLU A 46 14.13 -1.53 -5.37
C GLU A 46 14.08 -3.03 -5.08
N GLN A 47 15.15 -3.60 -4.52
CA GLN A 47 15.16 -5.01 -4.11
C GLN A 47 14.16 -5.30 -2.97
N ILE A 48 14.04 -4.38 -2.00
CA ILE A 48 13.05 -4.52 -0.91
C ILE A 48 11.63 -4.49 -1.50
N GLU A 49 11.33 -3.53 -2.37
CA GLU A 49 10.03 -3.40 -3.03
C GLU A 49 9.68 -4.64 -3.85
N ASP A 50 10.65 -5.19 -4.60
CA ASP A 50 10.49 -6.41 -5.39
C ASP A 50 10.15 -7.63 -4.51
N VAL A 51 10.82 -7.81 -3.37
CA VAL A 51 10.50 -8.88 -2.39
C VAL A 51 9.06 -8.72 -1.85
N ILE A 52 8.67 -7.48 -1.50
CA ILE A 52 7.33 -7.19 -0.98
C ILE A 52 6.27 -7.49 -2.05
N VAL A 53 6.46 -7.02 -3.29
CA VAL A 53 5.51 -7.26 -4.39
C VAL A 53 5.34 -8.75 -4.67
N LYS A 54 6.44 -9.51 -4.73
CA LYS A 54 6.39 -10.96 -4.93
C LYS A 54 5.62 -11.68 -3.82
N ALA A 55 5.80 -11.26 -2.57
CA ALA A 55 5.06 -11.83 -1.43
C ALA A 55 3.55 -11.64 -1.57
N PHE A 56 3.11 -10.45 -1.98
CA PHE A 56 1.67 -10.18 -2.18
C PHE A 56 1.10 -10.84 -3.43
N ILE A 57 1.87 -10.94 -4.52
CA ILE A 57 1.46 -11.70 -5.72
C ILE A 57 1.26 -13.19 -5.35
N ALA A 58 2.13 -13.76 -4.52
CA ALA A 58 2.01 -15.15 -4.10
C ALA A 58 0.72 -15.43 -3.31
N CYS A 59 0.20 -14.44 -2.59
CA CYS A 59 -1.03 -14.53 -1.80
C CYS A 59 -2.29 -14.07 -2.54
N GLU A 60 -2.15 -13.39 -3.69
CA GLU A 60 -3.24 -12.75 -4.45
C GLU A 60 -4.41 -13.69 -4.66
N LYS A 61 -4.15 -14.89 -5.21
CA LYS A 61 -5.21 -15.84 -5.56
C LYS A 61 -6.04 -16.26 -4.35
N ALA A 62 -5.38 -16.57 -3.23
CA ALA A 62 -6.06 -17.01 -2.02
C ALA A 62 -6.92 -15.87 -1.42
N ILE A 63 -6.37 -14.65 -1.39
CA ILE A 63 -7.10 -13.45 -0.94
C ILE A 63 -8.30 -13.22 -1.85
N ARG A 64 -8.12 -13.24 -3.17
CA ARG A 64 -9.19 -12.99 -4.14
C ARG A 64 -10.29 -14.03 -4.08
N GLU A 65 -9.97 -15.32 -4.01
CA GLU A 65 -10.97 -16.38 -3.86
C GLU A 65 -11.83 -16.19 -2.60
N HIS A 66 -11.21 -15.74 -1.50
CA HIS A 66 -11.92 -15.41 -0.28
C HIS A 66 -12.79 -14.14 -0.46
N MET A 67 -12.25 -13.10 -1.07
CA MET A 67 -12.98 -11.86 -1.35
C MET A 67 -14.23 -12.11 -2.21
N VAL A 68 -14.11 -12.84 -3.33
CA VAL A 68 -15.25 -13.12 -4.23
C VAL A 68 -16.38 -13.88 -3.53
N ARG A 69 -16.04 -14.75 -2.55
CA ARG A 69 -17.04 -15.52 -1.79
C ARG A 69 -17.76 -14.70 -0.74
N HIS A 70 -17.09 -13.70 -0.16
CA HIS A 70 -17.56 -13.02 1.06
C HIS A 70 -17.86 -11.54 0.87
N ILE A 71 -17.45 -10.94 -0.25
CA ILE A 71 -17.53 -9.52 -0.50
C ILE A 71 -18.30 -9.28 -1.80
N GLN A 72 -19.38 -8.51 -1.72
CA GLN A 72 -20.22 -8.18 -2.88
C GLN A 72 -19.58 -7.13 -3.81
N HIS A 73 -18.61 -6.35 -3.31
CA HIS A 73 -17.95 -5.26 -4.02
C HIS A 73 -16.43 -5.29 -3.79
N GLY A 74 -15.62 -5.44 -4.85
CA GLY A 74 -14.17 -5.66 -4.78
C GLY A 74 -13.31 -4.51 -4.23
N PHE A 75 -13.90 -3.38 -3.82
CA PHE A 75 -13.19 -2.16 -3.41
C PHE A 75 -13.61 -1.64 -2.02
N VAL A 76 -14.15 -2.51 -1.17
CA VAL A 76 -14.60 -2.14 0.19
C VAL A 76 -13.67 -2.61 1.29
N CYS A 77 -12.69 -3.45 0.95
CA CYS A 77 -11.74 -4.00 1.89
C CYS A 77 -10.36 -3.38 1.64
N HIS A 78 -9.82 -2.77 2.70
CA HIS A 78 -8.48 -2.21 2.72
C HIS A 78 -7.78 -2.74 3.96
N GLU A 79 -6.51 -3.13 3.80
CA GLU A 79 -5.72 -3.69 4.90
C GLU A 79 -4.32 -3.11 4.90
N LEU A 80 -3.84 -2.76 6.10
CA LEU A 80 -2.49 -2.25 6.33
C LEU A 80 -1.63 -3.39 6.86
N PHE A 81 -0.66 -3.81 6.06
CA PHE A 81 0.30 -4.84 6.45
C PHE A 81 1.59 -4.20 6.99
N GLY A 82 2.16 -4.78 8.04
CA GLY A 82 3.54 -4.54 8.45
C GLY A 82 4.42 -5.62 7.84
N VAL A 83 5.47 -5.23 7.11
CA VAL A 83 6.38 -6.19 6.49
C VAL A 83 7.75 -6.08 7.14
N ASP A 84 8.22 -7.19 7.70
CA ASP A 84 9.49 -7.26 8.40
C ASP A 84 10.55 -7.80 7.42
N ILE A 85 11.48 -6.92 7.04
CA ILE A 85 12.57 -7.21 6.11
C ILE A 85 13.90 -7.18 6.86
N LEU A 86 14.73 -8.19 6.64
CA LEU A 86 16.11 -8.25 7.11
C LEU A 86 17.07 -8.08 5.94
N LEU A 87 18.07 -7.21 6.08
CA LEU A 87 19.19 -7.10 5.14
C LEU A 87 20.35 -7.97 5.65
N ASP A 88 20.93 -8.79 4.78
CA ASP A 88 22.15 -9.55 5.07
C ASP A 88 23.44 -8.72 4.84
N GLU A 89 24.61 -9.34 4.99
CA GLU A 89 25.91 -8.69 4.79
C GLU A 89 26.13 -8.17 3.36
N ASP A 90 25.44 -8.73 2.37
CA ASP A 90 25.46 -8.32 0.96
C ASP A 90 24.32 -7.34 0.64
N LEU A 91 23.60 -6.85 1.67
CA LEU A 91 22.42 -5.99 1.57
C LEU A 91 21.25 -6.61 0.80
N ARG A 92 21.17 -7.95 0.75
CA ARG A 92 20.02 -8.62 0.13
C ARG A 92 18.85 -8.63 1.11
N PRO A 93 17.64 -8.27 0.66
CA PRO A 93 16.45 -8.29 1.50
C PRO A 93 15.85 -9.67 1.62
N TRP A 94 15.62 -10.09 2.86
CA TRP A 94 14.96 -11.31 3.25
C TRP A 94 13.64 -10.98 3.95
N LEU A 95 12.54 -11.51 3.42
CA LEU A 95 11.24 -11.42 4.08
C LEU A 95 11.23 -12.34 5.30
N LEU A 96 11.00 -11.76 6.49
CA LEU A 96 10.85 -12.52 7.73
C LEU A 96 9.40 -12.88 7.98
N GLU A 97 8.53 -11.88 8.02
CA GLU A 97 7.11 -12.05 8.28
C GLU A 97 6.27 -10.91 7.68
N VAL A 98 4.98 -11.19 7.51
CA VAL A 98 3.97 -10.22 7.14
C VAL A 98 2.92 -10.18 8.25
N ASN A 99 2.86 -9.05 8.93
CA ASN A 99 1.96 -8.77 10.03
C ASN A 99 0.66 -8.15 9.52
N ILE A 100 -0.46 -8.83 9.74
CA ILE A 100 -1.82 -8.38 9.38
C ILE A 100 -2.30 -7.26 10.31
N SER A 101 -1.76 -7.18 11.52
CA SER A 101 -2.11 -6.17 12.52
C SER A 101 -0.88 -5.45 13.05
N PRO A 102 -0.21 -4.63 12.23
CA PRO A 102 0.95 -3.89 12.67
C PRO A 102 0.58 -2.90 13.79
N SER A 103 1.45 -2.76 14.78
CA SER A 103 1.19 -1.87 15.92
C SER A 103 1.20 -0.40 15.49
N LEU A 104 0.06 0.27 15.63
CA LEU A 104 -0.05 1.73 15.51
C LEU A 104 0.13 2.47 16.85
N HIS A 105 0.43 1.74 17.93
CA HIS A 105 0.73 2.35 19.22
C HIS A 105 1.99 3.22 19.12
N SER A 106 1.89 4.47 19.57
CA SER A 106 2.97 5.46 19.46
C SER A 106 3.51 5.80 20.84
N GLY A 107 4.60 5.13 21.23
CA GLY A 107 5.25 5.31 22.54
C GLY A 107 6.36 6.37 22.54
N THR A 108 6.77 6.86 21.38
CA THR A 108 7.85 7.85 21.22
C THR A 108 7.46 8.92 20.19
N ALA A 109 8.10 10.09 20.24
CA ALA A 109 7.90 11.15 19.25
C ALA A 109 8.26 10.69 17.82
N LEU A 110 9.25 9.81 17.70
CA LEU A 110 9.62 9.16 16.45
C LEU A 110 8.48 8.29 15.90
N ASP A 111 7.88 7.45 16.75
CA ASP A 111 6.74 6.61 16.36
C ASP A 111 5.56 7.47 15.87
N VAL A 112 5.22 8.54 16.59
CA VAL A 112 4.15 9.48 16.19
C VAL A 112 4.44 10.07 14.81
N SER A 113 5.67 10.52 14.57
CA SER A 113 6.06 11.19 13.33
C SER A 113 5.98 10.31 12.08
N VAL A 114 5.99 8.99 12.25
CA VAL A 114 5.88 8.01 11.15
C VAL A 114 4.47 7.45 11.05
N LYS A 115 3.88 7.04 12.19
CA LYS A 115 2.61 6.32 12.22
C LYS A 115 1.40 7.23 11.98
N ALA A 116 1.42 8.47 12.45
CA ALA A 116 0.29 9.38 12.26
C ALA A 116 0.09 9.78 10.78
N PRO A 117 1.15 10.18 10.03
CA PRO A 117 1.02 10.39 8.58
C PRO A 117 0.63 9.12 7.83
N LEU A 118 1.22 7.97 8.18
CA LEU A 118 0.86 6.67 7.59
C LEU A 118 -0.64 6.38 7.73
N ALA A 119 -1.19 6.50 8.94
CA ALA A 119 -2.61 6.25 9.18
C ALA A 119 -3.50 7.22 8.39
N LYS A 120 -3.13 8.51 8.34
CA LYS A 120 -3.83 9.52 7.54
C LYS A 120 -3.83 9.12 6.06
N ASP A 121 -2.68 8.75 5.51
CA ASP A 121 -2.54 8.43 4.09
C ASP A 121 -3.28 7.14 3.72
N VAL A 122 -3.29 6.13 4.60
CA VAL A 122 -4.09 4.91 4.43
C VAL A 122 -5.58 5.25 4.33
N LEU A 123 -6.11 6.09 5.23
CA LEU A 123 -7.52 6.51 5.19
C LEU A 123 -7.86 7.32 3.93
N ASN A 124 -6.95 8.21 3.51
CA ASN A 124 -7.11 8.98 2.28
C ASN A 124 -7.11 8.07 1.03
N MET A 125 -6.19 7.11 0.96
CA MET A 125 -6.11 6.14 -0.15
C MET A 125 -7.32 5.21 -0.19
N ALA A 126 -7.83 4.82 0.97
CA ALA A 126 -9.09 4.09 1.10
C ALA A 126 -10.32 4.92 0.70
N GLY A 127 -10.16 6.25 0.49
CA GLY A 127 -11.26 7.13 0.11
C GLY A 127 -12.29 7.34 1.21
N ILE A 128 -11.91 7.13 2.48
CA ILE A 128 -12.80 7.30 3.62
C ILE A 128 -12.97 8.80 3.88
N ASN A 129 -14.17 9.31 3.61
CA ASN A 129 -14.51 10.70 3.90
C ASN A 129 -14.94 10.83 5.36
N VAL A 130 -14.20 11.64 6.12
CA VAL A 130 -14.65 12.04 7.45
C VAL A 130 -15.71 13.13 7.28
N PRO A 131 -16.90 13.01 7.87
CA PRO A 131 -17.92 14.04 7.80
C PRO A 131 -17.39 15.38 8.34
N PRO A 132 -17.76 16.51 7.72
CA PRO A 132 -17.20 17.82 8.03
C PRO A 132 -17.58 18.34 9.43
N CYS A 133 -18.59 17.77 10.08
CA CYS A 133 -18.90 18.05 11.49
C CYS A 133 -19.47 16.81 12.21
N MET A 134 -19.35 16.83 13.54
CA MET A 134 -19.80 15.75 14.43
C MET A 134 -21.34 15.61 14.47
N GLU A 135 -22.07 16.66 14.11
CA GLU A 135 -23.54 16.64 13.97
C GLU A 135 -23.98 15.90 12.69
N ASN A 136 -23.14 15.92 11.65
CA ASN A 136 -23.35 15.19 10.39
C ASN A 136 -22.73 13.79 10.41
N LEU A 137 -22.22 13.32 11.56
CA LEU A 137 -21.63 11.99 11.69
C LEU A 137 -22.67 10.88 11.46
N ALA A 138 -23.90 11.12 11.93
CA ALA A 138 -25.01 10.19 11.77
C ALA A 138 -25.58 10.16 10.34
N THR A 139 -25.30 11.19 9.53
CA THR A 139 -25.72 11.32 8.12
C THR A 139 -24.56 11.10 7.15
N ALA A 140 -23.37 10.80 7.67
CA ALA A 140 -22.19 10.55 6.88
C ALA A 140 -22.40 9.29 6.04
N ASP A 141 -22.34 9.47 4.72
CA ASP A 141 -22.40 8.37 3.78
C ASP A 141 -21.06 7.63 3.80
N TYR A 142 -20.96 6.64 4.69
CA TYR A 142 -19.86 5.68 4.76
C TYR A 142 -19.99 4.56 3.74
N SER A 143 -21.01 4.59 2.87
CA SER A 143 -20.97 3.70 1.72
C SER A 143 -19.71 4.01 0.93
N THR A 144 -18.97 2.97 0.57
CA THR A 144 -18.21 3.05 -0.67
C THR A 144 -19.26 3.31 -1.73
N LYS A 145 -19.47 4.59 -2.09
CA LYS A 145 -20.41 4.93 -3.16
C LYS A 145 -20.16 3.91 -4.28
N PRO A 146 -21.18 3.20 -4.82
CA PRO A 146 -20.96 2.50 -6.08
C PRO A 146 -20.30 3.55 -6.96
N ARG A 147 -19.08 3.26 -7.40
CA ARG A 147 -18.10 4.28 -7.77
C ARG A 147 -18.47 4.81 -9.17
N ASN A 148 -19.69 5.34 -9.29
CA ASN A 148 -20.27 6.17 -10.32
C ASN A 148 -19.53 7.50 -10.30
N TRP A 149 -18.21 7.44 -10.45
CA TRP A 149 -17.42 8.60 -10.74
C TRP A 149 -17.94 9.12 -12.08
N PRO A 150 -18.33 10.39 -12.18
CA PRO A 150 -18.68 10.94 -13.48
C PRO A 150 -17.48 10.71 -14.40
N LYS A 151 -17.72 10.18 -15.60
CA LYS A 151 -16.68 10.08 -16.62
C LYS A 151 -16.04 11.44 -16.75
N GLU A 152 -14.73 11.52 -16.54
CA GLU A 152 -13.99 12.74 -16.79
C GLU A 152 -13.98 13.03 -18.29
N GLU A 153 -13.65 14.25 -18.67
CA GLU A 153 -13.64 14.65 -20.08
C GLU A 153 -12.72 13.73 -20.91
N GLU A 154 -11.57 13.33 -20.35
CA GLU A 154 -10.64 12.39 -20.98
C GLU A 154 -11.28 11.02 -21.25
N HIS A 155 -12.10 10.51 -20.32
CA HIS A 155 -12.81 9.23 -20.50
C HIS A 155 -13.80 9.31 -21.65
N THR A 156 -14.56 10.41 -21.70
CA THR A 156 -15.63 10.63 -22.69
C THR A 156 -15.05 10.86 -24.09
N GLN A 157 -13.94 11.62 -24.17
CA GLN A 157 -13.20 11.84 -25.41
C GLN A 157 -12.61 10.54 -25.95
N LYS A 158 -11.99 9.75 -25.07
CA LYS A 158 -11.43 8.44 -25.46
C LYS A 158 -12.52 7.49 -25.94
N GLU A 159 -13.60 7.33 -25.19
CA GLU A 159 -14.73 6.47 -25.57
C GLU A 159 -15.36 6.88 -26.91
N SER A 160 -15.58 8.18 -27.12
CA SER A 160 -16.12 8.70 -28.37
C SER A 160 -15.21 8.40 -29.56
N ALA A 161 -13.89 8.61 -29.41
CA ALA A 161 -12.91 8.35 -30.45
C ALA A 161 -12.85 6.86 -30.83
N TRP A 162 -12.87 5.95 -29.85
CA TRP A 162 -12.80 4.51 -30.12
C TRP A 162 -14.13 3.92 -30.59
N THR A 163 -15.26 4.47 -30.15
CA THR A 163 -16.58 4.10 -30.68
C THR A 163 -16.68 4.47 -32.16
N ALA A 164 -16.24 5.68 -32.54
CA ALA A 164 -16.19 6.09 -33.94
C ALA A 164 -15.24 5.20 -34.77
N ALA A 165 -14.05 4.90 -34.25
CA ALA A 165 -13.10 4.01 -34.93
C ALA A 165 -13.64 2.57 -35.09
N PHE A 166 -14.39 2.06 -34.11
CA PHE A 166 -15.04 0.74 -34.20
C PHE A 166 -16.16 0.72 -35.25
N LEU A 167 -16.98 1.77 -35.30
CA LEU A 167 -18.04 1.91 -36.30
C LEU A 167 -17.49 2.01 -37.73
N ASP A 168 -16.32 2.61 -37.90
CA ASP A 168 -15.63 2.73 -39.19
C ASP A 168 -14.90 1.43 -39.60
N GLU A 169 -14.07 0.87 -38.72
CA GLU A 169 -13.25 -0.32 -39.04
C GLU A 169 -14.01 -1.65 -38.90
N GLY A 170 -15.17 -1.67 -38.23
CA GLY A 170 -15.96 -2.88 -37.96
C GLY A 170 -15.28 -3.90 -37.03
N ARG A 171 -14.18 -3.51 -36.37
CA ARG A 171 -13.39 -4.39 -35.49
C ARG A 171 -12.71 -3.60 -34.38
N LEU A 172 -12.44 -4.27 -33.26
CA LEU A 172 -11.75 -3.67 -32.13
C LEU A 172 -10.26 -3.46 -32.46
N ASN A 173 -9.79 -2.22 -32.37
CA ASN A 173 -8.40 -1.88 -32.65
C ASN A 173 -7.54 -2.00 -31.37
N ARG A 174 -6.52 -2.88 -31.39
CA ARG A 174 -5.60 -3.11 -30.24
C ARG A 174 -4.88 -1.86 -29.74
N ARG A 175 -4.88 -0.77 -30.52
CA ARG A 175 -4.32 0.52 -30.10
C ARG A 175 -5.07 1.17 -28.92
N ILE A 176 -6.31 0.75 -28.63
CA ILE A 176 -7.09 1.22 -27.47
C ILE A 176 -6.36 1.00 -26.13
N LEU A 177 -5.50 -0.02 -26.08
CA LEU A 177 -4.68 -0.40 -24.91
C LEU A 177 -3.37 0.40 -24.80
N LYS A 178 -3.02 1.25 -25.78
CA LYS A 178 -1.75 2.01 -25.74
C LYS A 178 -1.80 3.22 -24.80
N ARG A 179 -3.00 3.70 -24.46
CA ARG A 179 -3.23 4.81 -23.52
C ARG A 179 -4.32 4.39 -22.55
N PHE A 180 -3.91 3.92 -21.38
CA PHE A 180 -4.84 3.59 -20.32
C PHE A 180 -5.26 4.85 -19.58
N THR A 181 -6.54 5.15 -19.57
CA THR A 181 -7.15 6.05 -18.61
C THR A 181 -7.38 5.29 -17.30
N ARG A 182 -7.68 6.01 -16.23
CA ARG A 182 -8.03 5.38 -14.95
C ARG A 182 -9.24 4.45 -15.10
N GLU A 183 -10.15 4.75 -16.02
CA GLU A 183 -11.32 3.92 -16.28
C GLU A 183 -10.98 2.62 -17.02
N ASP A 184 -10.03 2.67 -17.97
CA ASP A 184 -9.61 1.46 -18.68
C ASP A 184 -8.89 0.46 -17.77
N LEU A 185 -8.07 0.95 -16.84
CA LEU A 185 -7.42 0.09 -15.84
C LEU A 185 -8.45 -0.57 -14.92
N ARG A 186 -9.53 0.13 -14.58
CA ARG A 186 -10.63 -0.42 -13.77
C ARG A 186 -11.36 -1.52 -14.51
N ILE A 187 -11.74 -1.27 -15.78
CA ILE A 187 -12.40 -2.27 -16.63
C ILE A 187 -11.51 -3.50 -16.80
N LEU A 188 -10.20 -3.33 -16.99
CA LEU A 188 -9.28 -4.47 -17.12
C LEU A 188 -9.21 -5.31 -15.83
N VAL A 189 -9.16 -4.65 -14.67
CA VAL A 189 -9.18 -5.34 -13.37
C VAL A 189 -10.51 -6.09 -13.15
N GLU A 190 -11.63 -5.54 -13.64
CA GLU A 190 -12.93 -6.22 -13.61
C GLU A 190 -13.03 -7.38 -14.63
N PHE A 191 -12.40 -7.26 -15.80
CA PHE A 191 -12.46 -8.25 -16.89
C PHE A 191 -11.52 -9.45 -16.71
N GLU A 192 -10.43 -9.31 -15.95
CA GLU A 192 -9.57 -10.43 -15.57
C GLU A 192 -10.11 -11.24 -14.38
N GLY A 193 -11.30 -10.88 -13.88
CA GLY A 193 -12.03 -11.55 -12.79
C GLY A 193 -12.77 -12.82 -13.19
#